data_AF-A0A0K9GPS5-F1
#
_entry.id   AF-A0A0K9GPS5-F1
#
_cell.length_a   1.000
_cell.length_b   1.000
_cell.length_c   1.000
_cell.angle_alpha   90.00
_cell.angle_beta   90.00
_cell.angle_gamma   90.00
#
_symmetry.space_group_name_H-M   'P 1'
#
loop_
_entity.id
_entity.type
_entity.pdbx_description
1 polymer ?
#
loop_
_entity_poly.entity_id
_entity_poly.type
_entity_poly.pdbx_seq_one_letter_code
_entity_poly.pdbx_strand_id
1 'polypeptide(L)'
;MTKAEMMDKYFDSYGKRISSAEICKAVDSIFKINLDEIPILSKEMEGAVGVSFSTGNVLASREAMDVRLNQYDKEITGAEIRKVINEILGVNLDAISSLEGARISLYSKGQWVVQHEKDLFVVDTGAGDVDVKVYPTNYFTEQTGLVKLPTDLQHSLTSIGYSYDEKIGSYYFSNPTGEAVPDAFKGKTIGAILKVIQYSFSN
;
A
#
# COMPACT_ATOMS: atom_id res chain seq x y z
N MET A 1 -1.00 -1.60 -19.89
CA MET A 1 -2.10 -1.01 -19.13
C MET A 1 -1.79 -1.22 -17.66
N THR A 2 -1.73 -0.16 -16.87
CA THR A 2 -1.47 -0.24 -15.43
C THR A 2 -2.70 -0.78 -14.70
N LYS A 3 -2.56 -1.21 -13.45
CA LYS A 3 -3.70 -1.62 -12.61
C LYS A 3 -4.72 -0.49 -12.42
N ALA A 4 -4.25 0.74 -12.27
CA ALA A 4 -5.10 1.94 -12.22
C ALA A 4 -5.91 2.11 -13.52
N GLU A 5 -5.26 2.02 -14.69
CA GLU A 5 -5.94 2.11 -15.99
C GLU A 5 -6.94 0.96 -16.20
N MET A 6 -6.62 -0.25 -15.74
CA MET A 6 -7.54 -1.39 -15.79
C MET A 6 -8.79 -1.13 -14.93
N MET A 7 -8.61 -0.55 -13.74
CA MET A 7 -9.71 -0.20 -12.83
C MET A 7 -10.56 0.95 -13.39
N ASP A 8 -9.93 1.98 -13.96
CA ASP A 8 -10.64 3.08 -14.63
C ASP A 8 -11.53 2.53 -15.76
N LYS A 9 -10.96 1.71 -16.64
CA LYS A 9 -11.71 1.06 -17.72
C LYS A 9 -12.81 0.13 -17.22
N TYR A 10 -12.58 -0.57 -16.10
CA TYR A 10 -13.60 -1.41 -15.49
C TYR A 10 -14.82 -0.59 -15.07
N PHE A 11 -14.61 0.56 -14.44
CA PHE A 11 -15.69 1.43 -13.97
C PHE A 11 -16.37 2.26 -15.07
N ASP A 12 -15.68 2.58 -16.16
CA ASP A 12 -16.28 3.22 -17.33
C ASP A 12 -17.48 2.42 -17.89
N SER A 13 -17.53 1.11 -17.63
CA SER A 13 -18.64 0.25 -18.03
C SER A 13 -19.89 0.31 -17.13
N TYR A 14 -19.82 0.94 -15.95
CA TYR A 14 -20.88 0.94 -14.93
C TYR A 14 -21.73 2.23 -14.90
N GLY A 15 -21.34 3.30 -15.61
CA GLY A 15 -22.11 4.56 -15.65
C GLY A 15 -22.26 5.24 -14.28
N LYS A 16 -23.49 5.67 -13.91
CA LYS A 16 -23.75 6.58 -12.76
C LYS A 16 -23.72 5.99 -11.36
N ARG A 17 -23.78 4.67 -11.18
CA ARG A 17 -24.01 4.08 -9.85
C ARG A 17 -23.22 2.80 -9.69
N ILE A 18 -22.03 2.95 -9.12
CA ILE A 18 -21.23 1.83 -8.64
C ILE A 18 -21.40 1.68 -7.13
N SER A 19 -21.58 0.44 -6.68
CA SER A 19 -21.70 0.08 -5.27
C SER A 19 -20.34 -0.22 -4.63
N SER A 20 -20.24 -0.07 -3.31
CA SER A 20 -19.08 -0.53 -2.53
C SER A 20 -18.71 -2.00 -2.81
N ALA A 21 -19.70 -2.87 -3.03
CA ALA A 21 -19.49 -4.27 -3.34
C ALA A 21 -18.81 -4.49 -4.72
N GLU A 22 -19.13 -3.68 -5.72
CA GLU A 22 -18.48 -3.71 -7.03
C GLU A 22 -17.05 -3.15 -6.96
N ILE A 23 -16.84 -2.11 -6.15
CA ILE A 23 -15.52 -1.56 -5.88
C ILE A 23 -14.62 -2.62 -5.21
N CYS A 24 -15.09 -3.28 -4.14
CA CYS A 24 -14.33 -4.35 -3.48
C CYS A 24 -13.96 -5.47 -4.47
N LYS A 25 -14.92 -5.90 -5.31
CA LYS A 25 -14.67 -6.92 -6.34
C LYS A 25 -13.63 -6.49 -7.37
N ALA A 26 -13.68 -5.24 -7.83
CA ALA A 26 -12.72 -4.71 -8.78
C ALA A 26 -11.30 -4.69 -8.17
N VAL A 27 -11.19 -4.24 -6.93
CA VAL A 27 -9.91 -4.16 -6.23
C VAL A 27 -9.33 -5.55 -5.95
N ASP A 28 -10.13 -6.50 -5.48
CA ASP A 28 -9.69 -7.89 -5.32
C ASP A 28 -9.27 -8.52 -6.67
N SER A 29 -10.05 -8.28 -7.73
CA SER A 29 -9.75 -8.86 -9.05
C SER A 29 -8.46 -8.30 -9.65
N ILE A 30 -8.25 -6.98 -9.58
CA ILE A 30 -7.16 -6.27 -10.27
C ILE A 30 -5.92 -6.17 -9.39
N PHE A 31 -6.08 -5.86 -8.11
CA PHE A 31 -4.98 -5.63 -7.18
C PHE A 31 -4.70 -6.82 -6.27
N LYS A 32 -5.61 -7.80 -6.17
CA LYS A 32 -5.49 -8.95 -5.23
C LYS A 32 -5.48 -8.52 -3.77
N ILE A 33 -6.18 -7.42 -3.47
CA ILE A 33 -6.30 -6.87 -2.12
C ILE A 33 -7.74 -7.06 -1.66
N ASN A 34 -7.92 -7.68 -0.49
CA ASN A 34 -9.23 -7.77 0.13
C ASN A 34 -9.49 -6.53 1.00
N LEU A 35 -10.26 -5.58 0.48
CA LEU A 35 -10.63 -4.36 1.22
C LEU A 35 -11.50 -4.64 2.45
N ASP A 36 -12.21 -5.76 2.48
CA ASP A 36 -13.09 -6.11 3.60
C ASP A 36 -12.32 -6.55 4.85
N GLU A 37 -11.05 -6.97 4.69
CA GLU A 37 -10.16 -7.36 5.77
C GLU A 37 -9.34 -6.18 6.32
N ILE A 38 -9.39 -5.03 5.65
CA ILE A 38 -8.60 -3.85 6.01
C ILE A 38 -9.37 -2.99 7.02
N PRO A 39 -8.75 -2.65 8.18
CA PRO A 39 -9.38 -1.78 9.16
C PRO A 39 -9.49 -0.34 8.62
N ILE A 40 -10.59 0.33 8.99
CA ILE A 40 -10.85 1.74 8.68
C ILE A 40 -9.84 2.62 9.43
N LEU A 41 -9.27 3.61 8.75
CA LEU A 41 -8.34 4.57 9.32
C LEU A 41 -9.00 5.88 9.79
N SER A 42 -10.12 6.27 9.18
CA SER A 42 -10.71 7.59 9.42
C SER A 42 -11.51 7.63 10.73
N LYS A 43 -10.93 8.28 11.75
CA LYS A 43 -11.62 8.64 13.02
C LYS A 43 -12.85 9.51 12.79
N GLU A 44 -12.89 10.29 11.71
CA GLU A 44 -14.06 11.10 11.33
C GLU A 44 -15.29 10.24 10.98
N MET A 45 -15.09 9.00 10.51
CA MET A 45 -16.18 8.07 10.21
C MET A 45 -16.59 7.21 11.41
N GLU A 46 -15.77 7.11 12.46
CA GLU A 46 -16.19 6.51 13.75
C GLU A 46 -17.42 7.22 14.33
N GLY A 47 -17.48 8.55 14.20
CA GLY A 47 -18.63 9.35 14.65
C GLY A 47 -19.86 9.26 13.74
N ALA A 48 -19.67 9.06 12.43
CA ALA A 48 -20.76 9.01 11.46
C ALA A 48 -21.43 7.62 11.37
N VAL A 49 -20.66 6.54 11.58
CA VAL A 49 -21.14 5.15 11.49
C VAL A 49 -21.57 4.61 12.86
N GLY A 50 -21.21 5.28 13.97
CA GLY A 50 -21.68 4.94 15.31
C GLY A 50 -21.10 3.64 15.88
N VAL A 51 -19.99 3.15 15.30
CA VAL A 51 -19.36 1.88 15.67
C VAL A 51 -17.90 2.12 16.09
N SER A 52 -17.52 1.62 17.27
CA SER A 52 -16.14 1.64 17.74
C SER A 52 -15.35 0.54 17.04
N PHE A 53 -14.47 0.92 16.11
CA PHE A 53 -13.72 -0.01 15.25
C PHE A 53 -12.48 -0.55 15.97
N SER A 54 -12.69 -1.52 16.85
CA SER A 54 -11.60 -2.34 17.42
C SER A 54 -11.47 -3.72 16.77
N THR A 55 -12.22 -4.01 15.71
CA THR A 55 -12.14 -5.27 14.98
C THR A 55 -12.57 -5.09 13.53
N GLY A 56 -11.79 -5.60 12.58
CA GLY A 56 -12.10 -5.56 11.15
C GLY A 56 -13.47 -6.17 10.89
N ASN A 57 -14.47 -5.33 10.68
CA ASN A 57 -15.83 -5.74 10.39
C ASN A 57 -16.10 -5.41 8.92
N VAL A 58 -16.21 -6.44 8.10
CA VAL A 58 -16.48 -6.39 6.65
C VAL A 58 -17.59 -5.39 6.28
N LEU A 59 -18.61 -5.30 7.13
CA LEU A 59 -19.74 -4.39 6.91
C LEU A 59 -19.36 -2.92 7.07
N ALA A 60 -18.44 -2.60 7.98
CA ALA A 60 -18.07 -1.23 8.29
C ALA A 60 -17.32 -0.55 7.15
N SER A 61 -16.36 -1.23 6.52
CA SER A 61 -15.55 -0.65 5.43
C SER A 61 -16.43 -0.32 4.22
N ARG A 62 -17.40 -1.20 3.91
CA ARG A 62 -18.36 -0.99 2.82
C ARG A 62 -19.36 0.11 3.13
N GLU A 63 -19.93 0.14 4.35
CA GLU A 63 -20.83 1.20 4.78
C GLU A 63 -20.15 2.57 4.76
N ALA A 64 -18.90 2.64 5.23
CA ALA A 64 -18.09 3.85 5.15
C ALA A 64 -17.94 4.32 3.70
N MET A 65 -17.57 3.41 2.78
CA MET A 65 -17.48 3.74 1.36
C MET A 65 -18.82 4.20 0.80
N ASP A 66 -19.93 3.49 1.07
CA ASP A 66 -21.25 3.87 0.57
C ASP A 66 -21.69 5.25 1.09
N VAL A 67 -21.43 5.59 2.36
CA VAL A 67 -21.68 6.93 2.91
C VAL A 67 -20.89 7.99 2.13
N ARG A 68 -19.62 7.74 1.83
CA ARG A 68 -18.77 8.69 1.10
C ARG A 68 -19.18 8.81 -0.37
N LEU A 69 -19.51 7.70 -1.02
CA LEU A 69 -19.98 7.67 -2.41
C LEU A 69 -21.31 8.42 -2.58
N ASN A 70 -22.22 8.33 -1.61
CA ASN A 70 -23.49 9.05 -1.64
C ASN A 70 -23.35 10.58 -1.54
N GLN A 71 -22.17 11.11 -1.19
CA GLN A 71 -21.89 12.55 -1.21
C GLN A 71 -21.58 13.07 -2.62
N TYR A 72 -21.40 12.19 -3.61
CA TYR A 72 -21.15 12.57 -4.99
C TYR A 72 -22.46 12.71 -5.76
N ASP A 73 -22.77 13.94 -6.19
CA ASP A 73 -23.94 14.25 -7.02
C ASP A 73 -23.76 13.89 -8.51
N LYS A 74 -22.57 13.42 -8.90
CA LYS A 74 -22.15 13.16 -10.29
C LYS A 74 -21.57 11.75 -10.44
N GLU A 75 -21.32 11.36 -11.69
CA GLU A 75 -20.53 10.16 -12.02
C GLU A 75 -19.18 10.24 -11.34
N ILE A 76 -18.89 9.25 -10.49
CA ILE A 76 -17.60 9.12 -9.83
C ILE A 76 -16.63 8.37 -10.75
N THR A 77 -15.46 8.95 -10.95
CA THR A 77 -14.40 8.37 -11.78
C THR A 77 -13.59 7.33 -10.99
N GLY A 78 -12.89 6.43 -11.69
CA GLY A 78 -12.02 5.45 -11.02
C GLY A 78 -10.90 6.09 -10.19
N ALA A 79 -10.37 7.23 -10.63
CA ALA A 79 -9.42 8.02 -9.84
C ALA A 79 -10.03 8.55 -8.53
N GLU A 80 -11.29 8.99 -8.54
CA GLU A 80 -11.99 9.42 -7.33
C GLU A 80 -12.30 8.24 -6.39
N ILE A 81 -12.69 7.08 -6.94
CA ILE A 81 -12.86 5.86 -6.15
C ILE A 81 -11.56 5.47 -5.44
N ARG A 82 -10.42 5.52 -6.15
CA ARG A 82 -9.10 5.25 -5.53
C ARG A 82 -8.78 6.23 -4.39
N LYS A 83 -9.16 7.51 -4.53
CA LYS A 83 -9.02 8.49 -3.44
C LYS A 83 -9.91 8.16 -2.24
N VAL A 84 -11.17 7.80 -2.46
CA VAL A 84 -12.09 7.38 -1.39
C VAL A 84 -11.54 6.17 -0.63
N ILE A 85 -11.02 5.17 -1.34
CA ILE A 85 -10.37 4.01 -0.74
C ILE A 85 -9.16 4.42 0.10
N ASN A 86 -8.32 5.33 -0.41
CA ASN A 86 -7.16 5.81 0.35
C ASN A 86 -7.58 6.60 1.60
N GLU A 87 -8.59 7.46 1.51
CA GLU A 87 -9.10 8.25 2.65
C GLU A 87 -9.67 7.36 3.76
N ILE A 88 -10.42 6.31 3.40
CA ILE A 88 -11.11 5.45 4.37
C ILE A 88 -10.17 4.38 4.92
N LEU A 89 -9.38 3.74 4.06
CA LEU A 89 -8.64 2.52 4.37
C LEU A 89 -7.12 2.71 4.37
N GLY A 90 -6.61 3.86 3.88
CA GLY A 90 -5.17 4.12 3.72
C GLY A 90 -4.50 3.30 2.63
N VAL A 91 -5.29 2.78 1.69
CA VAL A 91 -4.77 1.97 0.58
C VAL A 91 -4.57 2.85 -0.64
N ASN A 92 -3.31 3.21 -0.90
CA ASN A 92 -2.95 4.05 -2.04
C ASN A 92 -2.82 3.21 -3.33
N LEU A 93 -3.96 2.95 -3.98
CA LEU A 93 -4.03 2.13 -5.20
C LEU A 93 -3.25 2.71 -6.39
N ASP A 94 -3.10 4.05 -6.48
CA ASP A 94 -2.27 4.67 -7.50
C ASP A 94 -0.78 4.35 -7.29
N ALA A 95 -0.30 4.49 -6.05
CA ALA A 95 1.08 4.13 -5.69
C ALA A 95 1.35 2.64 -5.92
N ILE A 96 0.43 1.77 -5.49
CA ILE A 96 0.50 0.32 -5.73
C ILE A 96 0.57 0.03 -7.23
N SER A 97 -0.27 0.68 -8.04
CA SER A 97 -0.24 0.49 -9.49
C SER A 97 1.07 0.94 -10.12
N SER A 98 1.76 1.93 -9.54
CA SER A 98 3.07 2.39 -10.03
C SER A 98 4.25 1.49 -9.64
N LEU A 99 4.05 0.59 -8.68
CA LEU A 99 5.07 -0.39 -8.26
C LEU A 99 5.11 -1.62 -9.18
N GLU A 100 4.18 -1.74 -10.13
CA GLU A 100 4.21 -2.81 -11.12
C GLU A 100 5.51 -2.78 -11.93
N GLY A 101 6.23 -3.91 -11.93
CA GLY A 101 7.55 -4.02 -12.57
C GLY A 101 8.67 -3.27 -11.86
N ALA A 102 8.43 -2.61 -10.72
CA ALA A 102 9.45 -1.90 -9.95
C ALA A 102 10.45 -2.84 -9.26
N ARG A 103 10.17 -4.16 -9.25
CA ARG A 103 10.93 -5.19 -8.52
C ARG A 103 10.94 -4.97 -7.00
N ILE A 104 9.83 -4.46 -6.47
CA ILE A 104 9.60 -4.20 -5.05
C ILE A 104 8.33 -4.93 -4.65
N SER A 105 8.43 -5.83 -3.67
CA SER A 105 7.25 -6.39 -3.00
C SER A 105 6.79 -5.46 -1.89
N LEU A 106 5.48 -5.34 -1.71
CA LEU A 106 4.85 -4.58 -0.65
C LEU A 106 3.98 -5.51 0.19
N TYR A 107 4.34 -5.64 1.47
CA TYR A 107 3.50 -6.24 2.50
C TYR A 107 2.95 -5.13 3.37
N SER A 108 1.64 -5.11 3.59
CA SER A 108 1.01 -4.06 4.39
C SER A 108 -0.24 -4.62 5.04
N LYS A 109 -0.49 -4.20 6.29
CA LYS A 109 -1.70 -4.57 7.03
C LYS A 109 -1.94 -6.09 7.08
N GLY A 110 -0.87 -6.87 7.16
CA GLY A 110 -0.95 -8.33 7.30
C GLY A 110 -1.25 -9.09 6.01
N GLN A 111 -1.18 -8.45 4.84
CA GLN A 111 -1.36 -9.11 3.55
C GLN A 111 -0.36 -8.62 2.50
N TRP A 112 -0.10 -9.46 1.50
CA TRP A 112 0.68 -9.08 0.33
C TRP A 112 -0.16 -8.16 -0.55
N VAL A 113 0.33 -6.94 -0.78
CA VAL A 113 -0.30 -5.93 -1.63
C VAL A 113 0.31 -5.96 -3.04
N VAL A 114 1.63 -6.15 -3.11
CA VAL A 114 2.39 -6.41 -4.34
C VAL A 114 3.41 -7.49 -4.05
N GLN A 115 3.46 -8.53 -4.87
CA GLN A 115 4.48 -9.55 -4.77
C GLN A 115 4.68 -10.22 -6.13
N HIS A 116 5.92 -10.21 -6.62
CA HIS A 116 6.32 -10.94 -7.81
C HIS A 116 7.57 -11.77 -7.52
N GLU A 117 7.71 -12.89 -8.24
CA GLU A 117 8.80 -13.85 -8.04
C GLU A 117 10.20 -13.23 -8.20
N LYS A 118 10.33 -12.17 -9.01
CA LYS A 118 11.61 -11.51 -9.34
C LYS A 118 11.82 -10.16 -8.64
N ASP A 119 10.97 -9.85 -7.67
CA ASP A 119 11.16 -8.69 -6.82
C ASP A 119 12.45 -8.85 -6.01
N LEU A 120 13.16 -7.74 -5.78
CA LEU A 120 14.48 -7.72 -5.14
C LEU A 120 14.38 -7.39 -3.66
N PHE A 121 13.46 -6.50 -3.31
CA PHE A 121 13.32 -5.98 -1.96
C PHE A 121 11.87 -6.01 -1.52
N VAL A 122 11.66 -6.20 -0.23
CA VAL A 122 10.36 -6.10 0.42
C VAL A 122 10.31 -4.82 1.22
N VAL A 123 9.22 -4.06 1.06
CA VAL A 123 8.77 -3.04 2.01
C VAL A 123 7.61 -3.64 2.79
N ASP A 124 7.74 -3.70 4.10
CA ASP A 124 6.73 -4.29 4.97
C ASP A 124 6.32 -3.25 6.03
N THR A 125 5.04 -2.85 5.97
CA THR A 125 4.46 -1.88 6.91
C THR A 125 3.58 -2.58 7.93
N GLY A 126 3.72 -2.18 9.19
CA GLY A 126 2.87 -2.67 10.26
C GLY A 126 1.40 -2.27 10.07
N ALA A 127 0.49 -2.92 10.80
CA ALA A 127 -0.95 -2.73 10.62
C ALA A 127 -1.44 -1.28 10.87
N GLY A 128 -0.76 -0.55 11.75
CA GLY A 128 -1.04 0.86 12.01
C GLY A 128 -0.30 1.84 11.10
N ASP A 129 0.48 1.33 10.13
CA ASP A 129 1.42 2.11 9.32
C ASP A 129 2.41 2.96 10.14
N VAL A 130 2.59 2.67 11.42
CA VAL A 130 3.49 3.42 12.33
C VAL A 130 4.95 3.06 12.06
N ASP A 131 5.18 1.87 11.52
CA ASP A 131 6.49 1.32 11.29
C ASP A 131 6.63 0.65 9.93
N VAL A 132 7.88 0.64 9.45
CA VAL A 132 8.27 0.13 8.15
C VAL A 132 9.58 -0.63 8.29
N LYS A 133 9.66 -1.82 7.71
CA LYS A 133 10.92 -2.54 7.51
C LYS A 133 11.22 -2.75 6.03
N VAL A 134 12.51 -2.76 5.71
CA VAL A 134 13.03 -3.04 4.36
C VAL A 134 14.06 -4.15 4.45
N TYR A 135 13.89 -5.18 3.62
CA TYR A 135 14.75 -6.36 3.61
C TYR A 135 14.82 -7.00 2.21
N PRO A 136 15.89 -7.76 1.89
CA PRO A 136 16.01 -8.43 0.60
C PRO A 136 15.06 -9.62 0.48
N THR A 137 14.65 -9.95 -0.76
CA THR A 137 13.92 -11.18 -1.06
C THR A 137 14.87 -12.38 -1.17
N ASN A 138 14.28 -13.59 -1.19
CA ASN A 138 15.02 -14.80 -1.53
C ASN A 138 15.61 -14.71 -2.95
N TYR A 139 14.83 -14.20 -3.91
CA TYR A 139 15.30 -14.00 -5.28
C TYR A 139 16.53 -13.09 -5.34
N PHE A 140 16.55 -11.97 -4.60
CA PHE A 140 17.75 -11.12 -4.51
C PHE A 140 18.97 -11.90 -4.00
N THR A 141 18.77 -12.71 -2.95
CA THR A 141 19.84 -13.52 -2.37
C THR A 141 20.37 -14.55 -3.37
N GLU A 142 19.49 -15.23 -4.10
CA GLU A 142 19.85 -16.20 -5.14
C GLU A 142 20.62 -15.55 -6.30
N GLN A 143 20.23 -14.34 -6.71
CA GLN A 143 20.87 -13.63 -7.82
C GLN A 143 22.22 -13.00 -7.45
N THR A 144 22.42 -12.60 -6.20
CA THR A 144 23.58 -11.79 -5.79
C THR A 144 24.52 -12.50 -4.81
N GLY A 145 24.05 -13.56 -4.14
CA GLY A 145 24.73 -14.18 -3.00
C GLY A 145 24.68 -13.34 -1.72
N LEU A 146 24.04 -12.17 -1.73
CA LEU A 146 23.96 -11.26 -0.58
C LEU A 146 22.69 -11.49 0.23
N VAL A 147 22.85 -11.70 1.53
CA VAL A 147 21.73 -11.85 2.48
C VAL A 147 21.31 -10.53 3.13
N LYS A 148 22.09 -9.46 2.92
CA LYS A 148 21.82 -8.11 3.43
C LYS A 148 21.50 -7.17 2.28
N LEU A 149 20.84 -6.05 2.58
CA LEU A 149 20.63 -4.97 1.61
C LEU A 149 22.00 -4.48 1.06
N PRO A 150 22.08 -4.04 -0.21
CA PRO A 150 23.28 -3.40 -0.74
C PRO A 150 23.69 -2.18 0.08
N THR A 151 24.99 -1.94 0.24
CA THR A 151 25.54 -0.82 1.03
C THR A 151 24.98 0.55 0.61
N ASP A 152 24.76 0.76 -0.68
CA ASP A 152 24.16 2.02 -1.17
C ASP A 152 22.71 2.20 -0.71
N LEU A 153 21.94 1.10 -0.63
CA LEU A 153 20.58 1.12 -0.11
C LEU A 153 20.58 1.34 1.41
N GLN A 154 21.50 0.66 2.11
CA GLN A 154 21.72 0.86 3.54
C GLN A 154 21.96 2.34 3.88
N HIS A 155 22.91 2.99 3.18
CA HIS A 155 23.20 4.41 3.37
C HIS A 155 22.00 5.31 3.02
N SER A 156 21.30 5.01 1.92
CA SER A 156 20.13 5.78 1.50
C SER A 156 19.01 5.71 2.54
N LEU A 157 18.72 4.52 3.08
CA LEU A 157 17.72 4.32 4.13
C LEU A 157 18.13 5.00 5.45
N THR A 158 19.40 4.88 5.86
CA THR A 158 19.90 5.59 7.05
C THR A 158 19.78 7.10 6.92
N SER A 159 20.05 7.66 5.74
CA SER A 159 19.96 9.11 5.51
C SER A 159 18.54 9.67 5.67
N ILE A 160 17.50 8.82 5.50
CA ILE A 160 16.10 9.21 5.65
C ILE A 160 15.51 8.80 7.01
N GLY A 161 16.30 8.18 7.89
CA GLY A 161 15.91 7.91 9.29
C GLY A 161 15.79 6.45 9.68
N TYR A 162 16.07 5.49 8.80
CA TYR A 162 16.07 4.07 9.17
C TYR A 162 17.32 3.72 9.98
N SER A 163 17.18 2.74 10.86
CA SER A 163 18.30 2.08 11.54
C SER A 163 18.28 0.58 11.26
N TYR A 164 19.45 -0.06 11.28
CA TYR A 164 19.50 -1.52 11.23
C TYR A 164 19.16 -2.09 12.61
N ASP A 165 18.15 -2.95 12.66
CA ASP A 165 17.78 -3.67 13.88
C ASP A 165 18.34 -5.10 13.81
N GLU A 166 19.36 -5.36 14.63
CA GLU A 166 20.05 -6.66 14.74
C GLU A 166 19.10 -7.79 15.17
N LYS A 167 18.03 -7.51 15.91
CA LYS A 167 17.11 -8.54 16.40
C LYS A 167 16.24 -9.11 15.29
N ILE A 168 15.84 -8.27 14.35
CA ILE A 168 15.01 -8.65 13.21
C ILE A 168 15.81 -8.75 11.89
N GLY A 169 17.11 -8.44 11.93
CA GLY A 169 18.02 -8.55 10.79
C GLY A 169 17.64 -7.66 9.61
N SER A 170 17.02 -6.50 9.85
CA SER A 170 16.41 -5.67 8.80
C SER A 170 16.59 -4.18 9.07
N TYR A 171 16.47 -3.36 8.02
CA TYR A 171 16.37 -1.91 8.19
C TYR A 171 14.96 -1.55 8.63
N TYR A 172 14.84 -0.81 9.72
CA TYR A 172 13.58 -0.50 10.38
C TYR A 172 13.45 1.00 10.64
N PHE A 173 12.23 1.49 10.50
CA PHE A 173 11.82 2.81 10.92
C PHE A 173 10.52 2.69 11.70
N SER A 174 10.42 3.42 12.81
CA SER A 174 9.19 3.60 13.55
C SER A 174 9.00 5.09 13.78
N ASN A 175 7.80 5.59 13.50
CA ASN A 175 7.47 6.99 13.67
C ASN A 175 7.53 7.35 15.17
N PRO A 176 8.41 8.27 15.61
CA PRO A 176 8.56 8.60 17.02
C PRO A 176 7.29 9.19 17.68
N THR A 177 6.36 9.74 16.88
CA THR A 177 5.08 10.25 17.39
C THR A 177 4.06 9.15 17.67
N GLY A 178 4.32 7.92 17.21
CA GLY A 178 3.35 6.82 17.25
C GLY A 178 2.22 6.95 16.22
N GLU A 179 2.27 7.96 15.35
CA GLU A 179 1.30 8.15 14.28
C GLU A 179 1.70 7.38 13.02
N ALA A 180 0.75 7.18 12.11
CA ALA A 180 1.05 6.57 10.81
C ALA A 180 2.14 7.36 10.07
N VAL A 181 3.04 6.63 9.43
CA VAL A 181 4.13 7.18 8.63
C VAL A 181 3.54 7.97 7.46
N PRO A 182 3.89 9.26 7.30
CA PRO A 182 3.33 10.08 6.22
C PRO A 182 3.70 9.56 4.84
N ASP A 183 2.80 9.74 3.87
CA ASP A 183 3.02 9.33 2.47
C ASP A 183 4.29 9.94 1.86
N ALA A 184 4.66 11.17 2.26
CA ALA A 184 5.91 11.79 1.82
C ALA A 184 7.16 11.00 2.27
N PHE A 185 7.11 10.40 3.46
CA PHE A 185 8.19 9.53 3.96
C PHE A 185 8.17 8.17 3.26
N LYS A 186 6.99 7.58 3.07
CA LYS A 186 6.82 6.34 2.28
C LYS A 186 7.39 6.53 0.86
N GLY A 187 7.10 7.67 0.22
CA GLY A 187 7.64 8.05 -1.08
C GLY A 187 9.16 8.15 -1.12
N LYS A 188 9.80 8.72 -0.08
CA LYS A 188 11.27 8.74 0.05
C LYS A 188 11.86 7.33 0.16
N THR A 189 11.20 6.44 0.90
CA THR A 189 11.61 5.04 1.05
C THR A 189 11.58 4.32 -0.30
N ILE A 190 10.45 4.39 -1.01
CA ILE A 190 10.31 3.79 -2.35
C ILE A 190 11.32 4.39 -3.33
N GLY A 191 11.50 5.71 -3.32
CA GLY A 191 12.47 6.39 -4.18
C GLY A 191 13.92 5.93 -3.94
N ALA A 192 14.32 5.72 -2.68
CA ALA A 192 15.64 5.19 -2.35
C ALA A 192 15.87 3.77 -2.90
N ILE A 193 14.86 2.91 -2.79
CA ILE A 193 14.91 1.54 -3.30
C ILE A 193 14.97 1.54 -4.83
N LEU A 194 14.06 2.27 -5.49
CA LEU A 194 14.01 2.39 -6.95
C LEU A 194 15.33 2.88 -7.52
N LYS A 195 15.95 3.88 -6.87
CA LYS A 195 17.27 4.39 -7.27
C LYS A 195 18.31 3.27 -7.30
N VAL A 196 18.39 2.45 -6.26
CA VAL A 196 19.35 1.33 -6.19
C VAL A 196 19.04 0.25 -7.23
N ILE A 197 17.76 -0.06 -7.45
CA ILE A 197 17.35 -1.00 -8.51
C ILE A 197 17.81 -0.49 -9.87
N GLN A 198 17.59 0.79 -10.16
CA GLN A 198 17.97 1.40 -11.44
C GLN A 198 19.49 1.42 -11.66
N TYR A 199 20.28 1.73 -10.63
CA TYR A 199 21.74 1.82 -10.80
C TYR A 199 22.46 0.48 -10.76
N SER A 200 21.95 -0.49 -9.99
CA SER A 200 22.69 -1.71 -9.69
C SER A 200 22.03 -2.99 -10.21
N PHE A 201 20.76 -2.94 -10.62
CA PHE A 201 19.97 -4.14 -10.95
C PHE A 201 19.04 -3.97 -12.16
N SER A 202 19.35 -3.06 -13.10
CA SER A 202 18.55 -2.80 -14.31
C SER A 202 18.63 -3.86 -15.42
N ASN A 203 19.26 -5.01 -15.14
CA ASN A 203 19.39 -6.11 -16.11
C ASN A 203 18.11 -6.93 -16.22
#